data_AF-A0A7Y2Y8F1-F1
#
_entry.id   AF-A0A7Y2Y8F1-F1
#
_cell.length_a   1.000
_cell.length_b   1.000
_cell.length_c   1.000
_cell.angle_alpha   90.00
_cell.angle_beta   90.00
_cell.angle_gamma   90.00
#
_symmetry.space_group_name_H-M   'P 1'
#
loop_
_entity.id
_entity.type
_entity.pdbx_description
1 polymer ?
#
loop_
_entity_poly.entity_id
_entity_poly.type
_entity_poly.pdbx_seq_one_letter_code
_entity_poly.pdbx_strand_id
1 'polypeptide(L)'
;MKNNAIILTLAYPDTIVMVADEWYSPYLRYLGIGKKDYVRAGHAALVLIHKETGILEYHDFGRYITPEPNGRVRGKTTDNELDFSLNADIKDGEIHNLDEILSFLGTNPKLTHGDGKLIASICDEIDYDKARSHITRMQKRGFIRYAAFIKDGCNCARFVTDSLIASVTNMKIKNKLKKSKNFTPSTVGNVLLANTGNEVYEVNEHGAISVFKGSVLKENIRCFLDRLKDHQPNYIGTLEPKPVEGLHDTAQWLSGIAAGAWFELHKNGSNSSYRFRRISPYGNIDVDAIFFIDDNSFNYHEEFEFIQYSNCNFFHIKQKELIFRFERNMI
;
A
#
# COMPACT_ATOMS: atom_id res chain seq x y z
N MET A 1 -6.69 4.22 -28.79
CA MET A 1 -6.37 3.86 -27.40
C MET A 1 -5.79 5.10 -26.73
N LYS A 2 -6.15 5.41 -25.48
CA LYS A 2 -5.63 6.60 -24.79
C LYS A 2 -4.31 6.25 -24.09
N ASN A 3 -3.25 7.02 -24.33
CA ASN A 3 -1.98 6.98 -23.60
C ASN A 3 -1.82 8.28 -22.79
N ASN A 4 -2.82 8.59 -21.98
CA ASN A 4 -2.95 9.85 -21.24
C ASN A 4 -2.41 9.78 -19.81
N ALA A 5 -1.78 8.67 -19.42
CA ALA A 5 -1.18 8.52 -18.10
C ALA A 5 0.19 7.86 -18.15
N ILE A 6 0.89 7.97 -17.02
CA ILE A 6 2.13 7.29 -16.69
C ILE A 6 1.88 6.45 -15.44
N ILE A 7 2.45 5.25 -15.38
CA ILE A 7 2.62 4.49 -14.14
C ILE A 7 4.10 4.41 -13.80
N LEU A 8 4.50 4.94 -12.65
CA LEU A 8 5.77 4.58 -12.03
C LEU A 8 5.57 3.24 -11.32
N THR A 9 6.26 2.21 -11.78
CA THR A 9 6.20 0.88 -11.16
C THR A 9 7.31 0.77 -10.14
N LEU A 10 6.98 0.47 -8.88
CA LEU A 10 7.92 0.51 -7.76
C LEU A 10 8.11 -0.89 -7.16
N ALA A 11 9.36 -1.23 -6.84
CA ALA A 11 9.73 -2.42 -6.09
C ALA A 11 10.74 -2.09 -5.00
N TYR A 12 10.46 -2.55 -3.78
CA TYR A 12 11.37 -2.49 -2.64
C TYR A 12 11.79 -3.93 -2.32
N PRO A 13 12.78 -4.50 -3.02
CA PRO A 13 13.11 -5.93 -2.93
C PRO A 13 13.60 -6.35 -1.54
N ASP A 14 14.09 -5.41 -0.75
CA ASP A 14 14.68 -5.68 0.56
C ASP A 14 13.65 -5.75 1.69
N THR A 15 12.39 -5.37 1.46
CA THR A 15 11.34 -5.48 2.49
C THR A 15 11.20 -6.93 2.97
N ILE A 16 11.35 -7.12 4.29
CA ILE A 16 11.07 -8.38 4.98
C ILE A 16 9.59 -8.38 5.36
N VAL A 17 8.87 -9.43 4.99
CA VAL A 17 7.43 -9.54 5.22
C VAL A 17 7.12 -10.84 5.97
N MET A 18 6.04 -10.83 6.74
CA MET A 18 5.49 -12.08 7.26
C MET A 18 4.98 -12.93 6.10
N VAL A 19 5.15 -14.25 6.18
CA VAL A 19 4.65 -15.18 5.15
C VAL A 19 3.12 -15.11 5.03
N ALA A 20 2.59 -15.50 3.87
CA ALA A 20 1.15 -15.62 3.69
C ALA A 20 0.63 -16.87 4.42
N ASP A 21 -0.62 -16.85 4.86
CA ASP A 21 -1.31 -18.03 5.39
C ASP A 21 -1.68 -18.98 4.23
N GLU A 22 -0.71 -19.79 3.84
CA GLU A 22 -0.81 -20.81 2.80
C GLU A 22 -0.07 -22.08 3.24
N TRP A 23 -0.54 -23.24 2.77
CA TRP A 23 -0.09 -24.56 3.24
C TRP A 23 1.43 -24.79 3.12
N TYR A 24 2.10 -24.15 2.16
CA TYR A 24 3.53 -24.31 1.91
C TYR A 24 4.39 -23.36 2.76
N SER A 25 3.84 -22.27 3.29
CA SER A 25 4.59 -21.22 3.99
C SER A 25 5.40 -21.74 5.18
N PRO A 26 4.88 -22.63 6.05
CA PRO A 26 5.65 -23.18 7.16
C PRO A 26 6.88 -23.99 6.73
N TYR A 27 6.89 -24.49 5.49
CA TYR A 27 7.94 -25.35 4.95
C TYR A 27 9.07 -24.59 4.26
N LEU A 28 8.87 -23.31 3.91
CA LEU A 28 9.85 -22.48 3.18
C LEU A 28 11.21 -22.43 3.90
N ARG A 29 11.22 -22.32 5.23
CA ARG A 29 12.46 -22.28 6.03
C ARG A 29 13.35 -23.52 5.83
N TYR A 30 12.76 -24.70 5.57
CA TYR A 30 13.51 -25.94 5.37
C TYR A 30 14.16 -26.01 3.98
N LEU A 31 13.69 -25.20 3.04
CA LEU A 31 14.30 -24.98 1.73
C LEU A 31 15.32 -23.84 1.75
N GLY A 32 15.64 -23.29 2.93
CA GLY A 32 16.53 -22.16 3.10
C GLY A 32 15.92 -20.81 2.73
N ILE A 33 14.58 -20.73 2.62
CA ILE A 33 13.86 -19.50 2.31
C ILE A 33 13.34 -18.86 3.59
N GLY A 34 13.91 -17.70 3.95
CA GLY A 34 13.49 -16.95 5.13
C GLY A 34 13.68 -17.71 6.45
N LYS A 35 12.82 -17.40 7.42
CA LYS A 35 12.69 -18.07 8.71
C LYS A 35 11.22 -18.43 8.97
N LYS A 36 10.91 -18.94 10.17
CA LYS A 36 9.59 -19.50 10.55
C LYS A 36 8.38 -18.73 9.97
N ASP A 37 8.30 -17.43 10.24
CA ASP A 37 7.14 -16.61 9.89
C ASP A 37 7.49 -15.48 8.92
N TYR A 38 8.73 -15.39 8.42
CA TYR A 38 9.23 -14.22 7.68
C TYR A 38 10.06 -14.61 6.45
N VAL A 39 9.96 -13.80 5.40
CA VAL A 39 10.73 -13.93 4.18
C VAL A 39 11.05 -12.55 3.60
N ARG A 40 12.21 -12.39 2.97
CA ARG A 40 12.49 -11.20 2.14
C ARG A 40 11.84 -11.40 0.77
N ALA A 41 10.57 -11.04 0.66
CA ALA A 41 9.81 -11.12 -0.60
C ALA A 41 9.61 -9.74 -1.27
N GLY A 42 10.01 -8.67 -0.58
CA GLY A 42 9.89 -7.30 -1.03
C GLY A 42 8.48 -6.72 -0.94
N HIS A 43 8.37 -5.44 -1.28
CA HIS A 43 7.11 -4.71 -1.45
C HIS A 43 6.99 -4.18 -2.87
N ALA A 44 5.75 -4.01 -3.35
CA ALA A 44 5.46 -3.42 -4.65
C ALA A 44 4.33 -2.41 -4.55
N ALA A 45 4.50 -1.30 -5.27
CA ALA A 45 3.54 -0.23 -5.35
C ALA A 45 3.54 0.34 -6.77
N LEU A 46 2.57 1.21 -7.04
CA LEU A 46 2.54 2.01 -8.26
C LEU A 46 2.17 3.45 -7.94
N VAL A 47 2.62 4.38 -8.77
CA VAL A 47 2.11 5.76 -8.81
C VAL A 47 1.46 5.97 -10.16
N LEU A 48 0.15 6.20 -10.17
CA LEU A 48 -0.60 6.56 -11.37
C LEU A 48 -0.60 8.08 -11.51
N ILE A 49 -0.19 8.57 -12.68
CA ILE A 49 -0.04 10.00 -12.96
C ILE A 49 -0.81 10.32 -14.24
N HIS A 50 -1.82 11.18 -14.16
CA HIS A 50 -2.46 11.71 -15.36
C HIS A 50 -1.55 12.76 -16.00
N LYS A 51 -1.27 12.65 -17.31
CA LYS A 51 -0.29 13.52 -18.00
C LYS A 51 -0.65 15.00 -17.95
N GLU A 52 -1.94 15.33 -17.88
CA GLU A 52 -2.40 16.73 -17.82
C GLU A 52 -2.33 17.34 -16.43
N THR A 53 -2.48 16.55 -15.36
CA THR A 53 -2.55 17.09 -13.99
C THR A 53 -1.26 16.95 -13.22
N GLY A 54 -0.40 15.98 -13.58
CA GLY A 54 0.84 15.69 -12.85
C GLY A 54 0.64 15.14 -11.43
N ILE A 55 -0.61 14.94 -10.99
CA ILE A 55 -0.90 14.47 -9.62
C ILE A 55 -0.39 13.05 -9.44
N LEU A 56 0.31 12.81 -8.32
CA LEU A 56 0.85 11.51 -7.97
C LEU A 56 -0.18 10.68 -7.18
N GLU A 57 -0.83 9.71 -7.83
CA GLU A 57 -1.74 8.77 -7.15
C GLU A 57 -0.99 7.50 -6.73
N TYR A 58 -0.44 7.50 -5.51
CA TYR A 58 0.23 6.32 -4.95
C TYR A 58 -0.78 5.25 -4.52
N HIS A 59 -0.51 4.00 -4.91
CA HIS A 59 -1.29 2.83 -4.55
C HIS A 59 -0.41 1.61 -4.27
N ASP A 60 -0.73 0.91 -3.19
CA ASP A 60 -0.20 -0.40 -2.89
C ASP A 60 -1.27 -1.31 -2.29
N PHE A 61 -0.91 -2.59 -2.10
CA PHE A 61 -1.76 -3.59 -1.46
C PHE A 61 -0.97 -4.29 -0.36
N GLY A 62 -1.57 -4.39 0.82
CA GLY A 62 -0.91 -5.00 1.97
C GLY A 62 -1.85 -5.20 3.15
N ARG A 63 -1.31 -5.70 4.25
CA ARG A 63 -2.05 -6.09 5.46
C ARG A 63 -2.11 -4.93 6.45
N TYR A 64 -2.71 -3.82 6.03
CA TYR A 64 -2.77 -2.55 6.75
C TYR A 64 -4.07 -2.41 7.54
N ILE A 65 -4.04 -2.59 8.86
CA ILE A 65 -5.22 -2.49 9.74
C ILE A 65 -6.38 -3.37 9.23
N THR A 66 -6.06 -4.64 8.96
CA THR A 66 -6.99 -5.63 8.41
C THR A 66 -7.01 -6.89 9.28
N PRO A 67 -8.15 -7.59 9.40
CA PRO A 67 -8.19 -8.91 10.03
C PRO A 67 -7.37 -9.89 9.20
N GLU A 68 -6.59 -10.74 9.86
CA GLU A 68 -5.94 -11.86 9.19
C GLU A 68 -6.98 -12.83 8.60
N PRO A 69 -6.73 -13.41 7.42
CA PRO A 69 -5.51 -13.32 6.60
C PRO A 69 -5.62 -12.26 5.49
N ASN A 70 -6.39 -11.19 5.68
CA ASN A 70 -6.72 -10.24 4.62
C ASN A 70 -5.71 -9.10 4.49
N GLY A 71 -5.68 -8.51 3.30
CA GLY A 71 -5.11 -7.19 3.03
C GLY A 71 -6.12 -6.29 2.31
N ARG A 72 -5.73 -5.06 2.04
CA ARG A 72 -6.52 -4.06 1.33
C ARG A 72 -5.62 -3.19 0.44
N VAL A 73 -6.26 -2.50 -0.51
CA VAL A 73 -5.59 -1.45 -1.31
C VAL A 73 -5.58 -0.14 -0.53
N ARG A 74 -4.44 0.56 -0.52
CA ARG A 74 -4.32 1.93 -0.01
C ARG A 74 -4.31 2.96 -1.13
N GLY A 75 -4.60 4.20 -0.76
CA GLY A 75 -4.46 5.38 -1.60
C GLY A 75 -5.02 6.60 -0.87
N LYS A 76 -4.76 7.80 -1.40
CA LYS A 76 -5.04 9.08 -0.70
C LYS A 76 -6.43 9.22 -0.07
N THR A 77 -7.46 8.60 -0.63
CA THR A 77 -8.82 8.66 -0.07
C THR A 77 -8.96 7.87 1.23
N THR A 78 -8.38 6.68 1.33
CA THR A 78 -8.49 5.82 2.52
C THR A 78 -7.31 6.02 3.49
N ASP A 79 -6.23 6.61 3.00
CA ASP A 79 -4.96 6.79 3.68
C ASP A 79 -4.42 8.16 3.26
N ASN A 80 -4.90 9.24 3.90
CA ASN A 80 -4.58 10.62 3.46
C ASN A 80 -3.09 10.94 3.58
N GLU A 81 -2.32 10.19 4.36
CA GLU A 81 -0.86 10.32 4.41
C GLU A 81 -0.19 10.02 3.04
N LEU A 82 -0.94 9.41 2.11
CA LEU A 82 -0.55 9.16 0.74
C LEU A 82 -0.99 10.28 -0.24
N ASP A 83 -1.56 11.37 0.27
CA ASP A 83 -1.81 12.59 -0.52
C ASP A 83 -0.55 13.46 -0.53
N PHE A 84 0.34 13.20 -1.48
CA PHE A 84 1.63 13.88 -1.55
C PHE A 84 1.45 15.31 -2.05
N SER A 85 2.15 16.26 -1.42
CA SER A 85 2.22 17.64 -1.92
C SER A 85 3.10 17.78 -3.18
N LEU A 86 3.80 16.71 -3.57
CA LEU A 86 4.66 16.63 -4.75
C LEU A 86 3.83 16.25 -5.99
N ASN A 87 4.03 16.98 -7.08
CA ASN A 87 3.47 16.69 -8.40
C ASN A 87 4.58 16.44 -9.42
N ALA A 88 4.27 15.70 -10.48
CA ALA A 88 5.12 15.55 -11.66
C ALA A 88 5.04 16.79 -12.56
N ASP A 89 6.20 17.39 -12.84
CA ASP A 89 6.38 18.38 -13.91
C ASP A 89 6.49 17.64 -15.24
N ILE A 90 5.37 17.55 -15.98
CA ILE A 90 5.29 16.84 -17.25
C ILE A 90 5.39 17.82 -18.41
N LYS A 91 6.41 17.66 -19.25
CA LYS A 91 6.60 18.42 -20.50
C LYS A 91 6.94 17.46 -21.62
N ASP A 92 6.29 17.65 -22.77
CA ASP A 92 6.45 16.80 -23.96
C ASP A 92 6.30 15.28 -23.68
N GLY A 93 5.54 14.92 -22.64
CA GLY A 93 5.32 13.54 -22.22
C GLY A 93 6.36 12.96 -21.26
N GLU A 94 7.38 13.72 -20.89
CA GLU A 94 8.45 13.33 -19.98
C GLU A 94 8.30 13.99 -18.60
N ILE A 95 8.76 13.31 -17.54
CA ILE A 95 8.73 13.82 -16.16
C ILE A 95 10.07 14.52 -15.88
N HIS A 96 10.06 15.85 -15.82
CA HIS A 96 11.26 16.66 -15.64
C HIS A 96 11.84 16.61 -14.23
N ASN A 97 11.00 16.43 -13.20
CA ASN A 97 11.42 16.28 -11.80
C ASN A 97 11.40 14.81 -11.33
N LEU A 98 11.71 13.87 -12.21
CA LEU A 98 11.69 12.44 -11.90
C LEU A 98 12.61 12.09 -10.71
N ASP A 99 13.80 12.68 -10.66
CA ASP A 99 14.77 12.43 -9.58
C ASP A 99 14.23 12.84 -8.20
N GLU A 100 13.51 13.96 -8.13
CA GLU A 100 12.86 14.40 -6.90
C GLU A 100 11.80 13.39 -6.44
N ILE A 101 10.96 12.93 -7.37
CA ILE A 101 9.90 11.94 -7.11
C ILE A 101 10.49 10.60 -6.66
N LEU A 102 11.51 10.10 -7.37
CA LEU A 102 12.17 8.84 -7.05
C LEU A 102 12.90 8.89 -5.70
N SER A 103 13.60 9.98 -5.42
CA SER A 103 14.24 10.20 -4.12
C SER A 103 13.21 10.24 -2.98
N PHE A 104 12.09 10.98 -3.16
CA PHE A 104 11.02 11.02 -2.18
C PHE A 104 10.44 9.62 -1.92
N LEU A 105 10.09 8.87 -2.96
CA LEU A 105 9.52 7.53 -2.81
C LEU A 105 10.51 6.55 -2.17
N GLY A 106 11.81 6.66 -2.49
CA GLY A 106 12.86 5.80 -1.96
C GLY A 106 13.26 6.10 -0.51
N THR A 107 12.99 7.30 0.00
CA THR A 107 13.47 7.75 1.33
C THR A 107 12.36 7.97 2.36
N ASN A 108 11.11 7.62 2.03
CA ASN A 108 9.95 7.76 2.92
C ASN A 108 9.29 6.39 3.27
N PRO A 109 10.03 5.42 3.86
CA PRO A 109 9.53 4.07 4.15
C PRO A 109 8.34 4.07 5.12
N LYS A 110 8.20 5.11 5.96
CA LYS A 110 7.04 5.27 6.85
C LYS A 110 5.71 5.45 6.11
N LEU A 111 5.75 5.96 4.87
CA LEU A 111 4.59 6.12 4.00
C LEU A 111 4.43 4.92 3.07
N THR A 112 5.53 4.50 2.43
CA THR A 112 5.50 3.49 1.37
C THR A 112 5.46 2.06 1.89
N HIS A 113 5.91 1.82 3.13
CA HIS A 113 6.22 0.50 3.70
C HIS A 113 7.21 -0.32 2.85
N GLY A 114 8.01 0.37 2.05
CA GLY A 114 9.12 -0.20 1.30
C GLY A 114 10.43 0.06 2.02
N ASP A 115 11.12 -1.00 2.46
CA ASP A 115 12.41 -0.89 3.13
C ASP A 115 13.57 -1.16 2.16
N GLY A 116 14.72 -0.58 2.47
CA GLY A 116 15.94 -0.72 1.66
C GLY A 116 15.86 0.07 0.37
N LYS A 117 16.48 -0.46 -0.70
CA LYS A 117 16.54 0.24 -1.98
C LYS A 117 15.18 0.23 -2.70
N LEU A 118 14.89 1.28 -3.44
CA LEU A 118 13.82 1.32 -4.43
C LEU A 118 14.37 0.95 -5.81
N ILE A 119 13.70 0.06 -6.53
CA ILE A 119 13.89 -0.17 -7.96
C ILE A 119 12.62 0.31 -8.67
N ALA A 120 12.76 1.19 -9.66
CA ALA A 120 11.63 1.82 -10.33
C ALA A 120 11.76 1.90 -11.85
N SER A 121 10.63 1.93 -12.56
CA SER A 121 10.58 2.15 -14.01
C SER A 121 9.34 2.93 -14.40
N ILE A 122 9.39 3.52 -15.60
CA ILE A 122 8.30 4.28 -16.20
C ILE A 122 7.54 3.39 -17.17
N CYS A 123 6.21 3.40 -17.10
CA CYS A 123 5.32 2.92 -18.15
C CYS A 123 4.40 4.07 -18.59
N ASP A 124 4.63 4.64 -19.77
CA ASP A 124 3.91 5.81 -20.30
C ASP A 124 2.86 5.47 -21.38
N GLU A 125 2.70 4.18 -21.69
CA GLU A 125 1.69 3.60 -22.57
C GLU A 125 0.43 3.15 -21.79
N ILE A 126 -0.12 4.05 -20.96
CA ILE A 126 -1.21 3.77 -20.01
C ILE A 126 -2.51 4.51 -20.34
N ASP A 127 -3.61 3.77 -20.28
CA ASP A 127 -4.99 4.28 -20.27
C ASP A 127 -5.41 4.58 -18.82
N TYR A 128 -5.50 5.87 -18.47
CA TYR A 128 -5.78 6.32 -17.10
C TYR A 128 -7.10 5.77 -16.56
N ASP A 129 -8.18 5.88 -17.35
CA ASP A 129 -9.54 5.53 -16.93
C ASP A 129 -9.61 4.05 -16.56
N LYS A 130 -8.89 3.19 -17.31
CA LYS A 130 -8.80 1.75 -17.00
C LYS A 130 -7.99 1.46 -15.76
N ALA A 131 -6.87 2.15 -15.55
CA ALA A 131 -6.06 2.01 -14.33
C ALA A 131 -6.87 2.40 -13.10
N ARG A 132 -7.45 3.61 -13.11
CA ARG A 132 -8.27 4.17 -12.04
C ARG A 132 -9.49 3.29 -11.77
N SER A 133 -10.15 2.77 -12.80
CA SER A 133 -11.28 1.83 -12.66
C SER A 133 -10.86 0.51 -11.99
N HIS A 134 -9.71 -0.05 -12.36
CA HIS A 134 -9.18 -1.26 -11.72
C HIS A 134 -8.89 -1.03 -10.24
N ILE A 135 -8.13 0.02 -9.93
CA ILE A 135 -7.71 0.37 -8.56
C ILE A 135 -8.94 0.62 -7.69
N THR A 136 -9.88 1.43 -8.17
CA THR A 136 -11.12 1.74 -7.45
C THR A 136 -11.95 0.49 -7.19
N ARG A 137 -12.07 -0.43 -8.17
CA ARG A 137 -12.75 -1.71 -7.96
C ARG A 137 -12.06 -2.53 -6.87
N MET A 138 -10.73 -2.57 -6.84
CA MET A 138 -9.98 -3.30 -5.82
C MET A 138 -10.12 -2.67 -4.43
N GLN A 139 -10.12 -1.33 -4.31
CA GLN A 139 -10.41 -0.64 -3.05
C GLN A 139 -11.83 -0.96 -2.55
N LYS A 140 -12.83 -0.94 -3.44
CA LYS A 140 -14.24 -1.23 -3.10
C LYS A 140 -14.49 -2.67 -2.64
N ARG A 141 -13.61 -3.62 -2.94
CA ARG A 141 -13.69 -4.98 -2.38
C ARG A 141 -13.42 -5.02 -0.88
N GLY A 142 -12.80 -3.96 -0.33
CA GLY A 142 -12.40 -3.89 1.07
C GLY A 142 -11.33 -4.93 1.38
N PHE A 143 -11.69 -5.93 2.17
CA PHE A 143 -10.78 -7.01 2.55
C PHE A 143 -10.66 -8.07 1.45
N ILE A 144 -9.43 -8.34 1.06
CA ILE A 144 -9.08 -9.37 0.09
C ILE A 144 -8.07 -10.30 0.75
N ARG A 145 -8.28 -11.62 0.70
CA ARG A 145 -7.32 -12.59 1.25
C ARG A 145 -5.92 -12.32 0.70
N TYR A 146 -4.96 -12.10 1.60
CA TYR A 146 -3.56 -11.93 1.24
C TYR A 146 -2.97 -13.29 0.88
N ALA A 147 -2.53 -13.47 -0.37
CA ALA A 147 -2.02 -14.75 -0.86
C ALA A 147 -1.15 -14.60 -2.12
N ALA A 148 -0.14 -15.46 -2.24
CA ALA A 148 0.71 -15.56 -3.42
C ALA A 148 0.09 -16.40 -4.53
N PHE A 149 -0.60 -17.51 -4.23
CA PHE A 149 -1.08 -18.46 -5.26
C PHE A 149 -2.61 -18.67 -5.28
N ILE A 150 -3.35 -18.22 -4.28
CA ILE A 150 -4.82 -18.37 -4.25
C ILE A 150 -5.47 -17.49 -5.34
N LYS A 151 -6.33 -18.08 -6.18
CA LYS A 151 -6.94 -17.45 -7.37
C LYS A 151 -7.56 -16.09 -7.08
N ASP A 152 -8.44 -16.00 -6.08
CA ASP A 152 -9.17 -14.76 -5.73
C ASP A 152 -8.48 -13.93 -4.64
N GLY A 153 -7.31 -14.40 -4.17
CA GLY A 153 -6.42 -13.66 -3.28
C GLY A 153 -5.58 -12.62 -4.02
N CYS A 154 -4.88 -11.79 -3.26
CA CYS A 154 -4.01 -10.75 -3.80
C CYS A 154 -2.77 -10.56 -2.91
N ASN A 155 -1.75 -9.90 -3.44
CA ASN A 155 -0.60 -9.38 -2.70
C ASN A 155 -0.12 -8.11 -3.43
N CYS A 156 0.89 -7.42 -2.88
CA CYS A 156 1.43 -6.19 -3.46
C CYS A 156 1.83 -6.36 -4.93
N ALA A 157 2.59 -7.41 -5.25
CA ALA A 157 3.05 -7.67 -6.61
C ALA A 157 1.89 -7.96 -7.57
N ARG A 158 0.95 -8.81 -7.19
CA ARG A 158 -0.24 -9.16 -7.99
C ARG A 158 -1.14 -7.95 -8.26
N PHE A 159 -1.35 -7.10 -7.25
CA PHE A 159 -2.12 -5.87 -7.40
C PHE A 159 -1.50 -4.94 -8.45
N VAL A 160 -0.19 -4.72 -8.38
CA VAL A 160 0.54 -3.89 -9.35
C VAL A 160 0.48 -4.52 -10.75
N THR A 161 0.75 -5.82 -10.89
CA THR A 161 0.67 -6.51 -12.19
C THR A 161 -0.72 -6.40 -12.80
N ASP A 162 -1.78 -6.60 -12.00
CA ASP A 162 -3.16 -6.58 -12.50
C ASP A 162 -3.65 -5.17 -12.86
N SER A 163 -3.17 -4.15 -12.15
CA SER A 163 -3.38 -2.74 -12.48
C SER A 163 -2.71 -2.38 -13.81
N LEU A 164 -1.47 -2.83 -14.02
CA LEU A 164 -0.75 -2.68 -15.30
C LEU A 164 -1.45 -3.43 -16.45
N ILE A 165 -1.82 -4.70 -16.27
CA ILE A 165 -2.52 -5.49 -17.30
C ILE A 165 -3.85 -4.84 -17.71
N ALA A 166 -4.57 -4.26 -16.74
CA ALA A 166 -5.85 -3.60 -17.00
C ALA A 166 -5.70 -2.36 -17.88
N SER A 167 -4.59 -1.64 -17.79
CA SER A 167 -4.45 -0.28 -18.29
C SER A 167 -3.42 -0.10 -19.41
N VAL A 168 -2.37 -0.93 -19.47
CA VAL A 168 -1.35 -0.83 -20.52
C VAL A 168 -1.95 -1.09 -21.90
N THR A 169 -1.64 -0.19 -22.83
CA THR A 169 -2.13 -0.24 -24.21
C THR A 169 -1.18 -1.06 -25.12
N ASN A 170 0.10 -1.12 -24.77
CA ASN A 170 1.09 -1.97 -25.44
C ASN A 170 0.78 -3.47 -25.25
N MET A 171 0.35 -4.13 -26.33
CA MET A 171 -0.01 -5.56 -26.28
C MET A 171 1.18 -6.48 -25.97
N LYS A 172 2.42 -6.10 -26.34
CA LYS A 172 3.61 -6.90 -26.02
C LYS A 172 3.88 -6.88 -24.52
N ILE A 173 3.84 -5.71 -23.88
CA ILE A 173 3.98 -5.56 -22.42
C ILE A 173 2.84 -6.30 -21.72
N LYS A 174 1.60 -6.09 -22.15
CA LYS A 174 0.42 -6.77 -21.59
C LYS A 174 0.56 -8.29 -21.58
N ASN A 175 1.03 -8.89 -22.68
CA ASN A 175 1.20 -10.34 -22.78
C ASN A 175 2.34 -10.84 -21.91
N LYS A 176 3.45 -10.09 -21.78
CA LYS A 176 4.54 -10.41 -20.85
C LYS A 176 4.06 -10.42 -19.39
N LEU A 177 3.30 -9.40 -18.99
CA LEU A 177 2.70 -9.31 -17.64
C LEU A 177 1.68 -10.43 -17.39
N LYS A 178 0.84 -10.78 -18.38
CA LYS A 178 -0.06 -11.94 -18.26
C LYS A 178 0.71 -13.25 -18.06
N LYS A 179 1.81 -13.45 -18.80
CA LYS A 179 2.65 -14.65 -18.70
C LYS A 179 3.31 -14.78 -17.31
N SER A 180 3.68 -13.67 -16.65
CA SER A 180 4.26 -13.74 -15.30
C SER A 180 3.26 -14.27 -14.26
N LYS A 181 1.95 -14.20 -14.51
CA LYS A 181 0.90 -14.76 -13.65
C LYS A 181 0.77 -16.27 -13.70
N ASN A 182 1.49 -16.98 -14.59
CA ASN A 182 1.47 -18.45 -14.62
C ASN A 182 2.09 -19.08 -13.35
N PHE A 183 2.88 -18.31 -12.60
CA PHE A 183 3.35 -18.67 -11.27
C PHE A 183 2.78 -17.68 -10.25
N THR A 184 3.59 -16.70 -9.84
CA THR A 184 3.13 -15.50 -9.15
C THR A 184 4.06 -14.36 -9.58
N PRO A 185 3.54 -13.15 -9.88
CA PRO A 185 4.39 -12.01 -10.20
C PRO A 185 5.34 -11.67 -9.05
N SER A 186 6.53 -11.17 -9.38
CA SER A 186 7.50 -10.64 -8.41
C SER A 186 7.56 -9.12 -8.48
N THR A 187 7.97 -8.48 -7.39
CA THR A 187 8.10 -7.02 -7.27
C THR A 187 9.00 -6.44 -8.39
N VAL A 188 10.25 -6.92 -8.48
CA VAL A 188 11.20 -6.52 -9.54
C VAL A 188 10.72 -6.93 -10.94
N GLY A 189 10.02 -8.07 -11.05
CA GLY A 189 9.42 -8.51 -12.30
C GLY A 189 8.43 -7.48 -12.86
N ASN A 190 7.60 -6.86 -12.01
CA ASN A 190 6.69 -5.81 -12.46
C ASN A 190 7.45 -4.64 -13.10
N VAL A 191 8.48 -4.16 -12.41
CA VAL A 191 9.29 -3.02 -12.84
C VAL A 191 9.94 -3.29 -14.21
N LEU A 192 10.59 -4.44 -14.36
CA LEU A 192 11.31 -4.77 -15.59
C LEU A 192 10.39 -5.07 -16.77
N LEU A 193 9.22 -5.67 -16.52
CA LEU A 193 8.29 -6.03 -17.61
C LEU A 193 7.47 -4.84 -18.11
N ALA A 194 7.19 -3.85 -17.25
CA ALA A 194 6.37 -2.68 -17.57
C ALA A 194 7.16 -1.51 -18.16
N ASN A 195 8.50 -1.53 -18.08
CA ASN A 195 9.32 -0.40 -18.51
C ASN A 195 9.13 -0.07 -20.00
N THR A 196 8.73 1.18 -20.27
CA THR A 196 8.76 1.83 -21.59
C THR A 196 9.83 2.92 -21.66
N GLY A 197 10.40 3.32 -20.51
CA GLY A 197 11.48 4.30 -20.44
C GLY A 197 12.85 3.76 -20.86
N ASN A 198 13.82 4.66 -20.96
CA ASN A 198 15.19 4.34 -21.40
C ASN A 198 15.94 3.43 -20.42
N GLU A 199 15.64 3.57 -19.12
CA GLU A 199 16.36 2.87 -18.07
C GLU A 199 15.45 2.48 -16.90
N VAL A 200 16.01 1.65 -16.04
CA VAL A 200 15.41 1.25 -14.77
C VAL A 200 16.27 1.86 -13.68
N TYR A 201 15.63 2.52 -12.72
CA TYR A 201 16.30 3.29 -11.68
C TYR A 201 16.47 2.44 -10.43
N GLU A 202 17.58 2.61 -9.74
CA GLU A 202 17.82 2.16 -8.37
C GLU A 202 18.07 3.39 -7.50
N VAL A 203 17.31 3.54 -6.43
CA VAL A 203 17.46 4.58 -5.42
C VAL A 203 17.88 3.92 -4.12
N ASN A 204 19.01 4.31 -3.57
CA ASN A 204 19.44 3.80 -2.27
C ASN A 204 18.68 4.47 -1.10
N GLU A 205 18.91 4.00 0.12
CA GLU A 205 18.25 4.52 1.34
C GLU A 205 18.57 5.99 1.66
N HIS A 206 19.55 6.58 0.97
CA HIS A 206 19.92 7.99 1.10
C HIS A 206 19.39 8.86 -0.07
N GLY A 207 18.60 8.30 -0.98
CA GLY A 207 18.03 9.02 -2.11
C GLY A 207 18.96 9.14 -3.31
N ALA A 208 20.14 8.51 -3.30
CA ALA A 208 21.04 8.55 -4.45
C ALA A 208 20.53 7.63 -5.56
N ILE A 209 20.40 8.18 -6.77
CA ILE A 209 19.82 7.52 -7.93
C ILE A 209 20.93 6.98 -8.84
N SER A 210 20.73 5.77 -9.35
CA SER A 210 21.62 5.14 -10.32
C SER A 210 20.86 4.21 -11.26
N VAL A 211 21.51 3.75 -12.31
CA VAL A 211 20.93 2.77 -13.24
C VAL A 211 20.96 1.37 -12.61
N PHE A 212 19.79 0.75 -12.49
CA PHE A 212 19.67 -0.63 -12.05
C PHE A 212 20.23 -1.60 -13.12
N LYS A 213 21.26 -2.36 -12.75
CA LYS A 213 21.94 -3.34 -13.63
C LYS A 213 21.63 -4.80 -13.29
N GLY A 214 20.69 -5.03 -12.36
CA GLY A 214 20.32 -6.37 -11.89
C GLY A 214 19.36 -7.10 -12.83
N SER A 215 18.85 -8.25 -12.37
CA SER A 215 17.84 -9.02 -13.10
C SER A 215 16.83 -9.63 -12.12
N VAL A 216 15.63 -9.96 -12.62
CA VAL A 216 14.59 -10.63 -11.82
C VAL A 216 15.15 -11.87 -11.11
N LEU A 217 15.89 -12.72 -11.84
CA LEU A 217 16.43 -13.95 -11.30
C LEU A 217 17.45 -13.68 -10.18
N LYS A 218 18.38 -12.74 -10.41
CA LYS A 218 19.42 -12.41 -9.42
C LYS A 218 18.81 -11.83 -8.14
N GLU A 219 17.88 -10.89 -8.27
CA GLU A 219 17.21 -10.27 -7.10
C GLU A 219 16.35 -11.28 -6.36
N ASN A 220 15.54 -12.10 -7.06
CA ASN A 220 14.72 -13.10 -6.40
C ASN A 220 15.57 -14.15 -5.68
N ILE A 221 16.68 -14.62 -6.27
CA ILE A 221 17.58 -15.55 -5.58
C ILE A 221 18.19 -14.89 -4.34
N ARG A 222 18.71 -13.68 -4.46
CA ARG A 222 19.30 -12.92 -3.35
C ARG A 222 18.32 -12.77 -2.19
N CYS A 223 17.08 -12.37 -2.49
CA CYS A 223 16.08 -12.11 -1.47
C CYS A 223 15.46 -13.39 -0.90
N PHE A 224 14.99 -14.31 -1.74
CA PHE A 224 14.31 -15.51 -1.23
C PHE A 224 15.25 -16.46 -0.51
N LEU A 225 16.53 -16.57 -0.89
CA LEU A 225 17.48 -17.44 -0.18
C LEU A 225 18.13 -16.77 1.05
N ASP A 226 17.70 -15.56 1.40
CA ASP A 226 18.08 -14.95 2.66
C ASP A 226 17.39 -15.67 3.82
N ARG A 227 18.18 -16.25 4.72
CA ARG A 227 17.71 -16.97 5.92
C ARG A 227 17.35 -16.04 7.08
N LEU A 228 17.54 -14.74 6.93
CA LEU A 228 17.15 -13.72 7.91
C LEU A 228 17.77 -13.95 9.30
N LYS A 229 19.06 -14.34 9.34
CA LYS A 229 19.76 -14.73 10.58
C LYS A 229 19.75 -13.62 11.63
N ASP A 230 19.92 -12.38 11.19
CA ASP A 230 20.03 -11.22 12.08
C ASP A 230 18.70 -10.47 12.26
N HIS A 231 17.65 -10.89 11.56
CA HIS A 231 16.35 -10.21 11.63
C HIS A 231 15.61 -10.56 12.92
N GLN A 232 15.31 -9.56 13.72
CA GLN A 232 14.46 -9.65 14.90
C GLN A 232 13.05 -9.13 14.58
N PRO A 233 11.99 -9.90 14.86
CA PRO A 233 10.62 -9.40 14.73
C PRO A 233 10.41 -8.19 15.65
N ASN A 234 9.70 -7.19 15.14
CA ASN A 234 9.25 -6.06 15.94
C ASN A 234 7.76 -5.82 15.67
N TYR A 235 6.96 -5.89 16.73
CA TYR A 235 5.51 -5.74 16.67
C TYR A 235 5.04 -4.35 17.08
N ILE A 236 5.91 -3.53 17.65
CA ILE A 236 5.57 -2.19 18.13
C ILE A 236 5.26 -1.29 16.95
N GLY A 237 4.03 -0.76 16.92
CA GLY A 237 3.50 0.07 15.84
C GLY A 237 2.80 -0.73 14.73
N THR A 238 2.73 -2.05 14.84
CA THR A 238 1.99 -2.94 13.94
C THR A 238 0.93 -3.74 14.71
N LEU A 239 1.34 -4.83 15.35
CA LEU A 239 0.46 -5.68 16.16
C LEU A 239 0.32 -5.16 17.59
N GLU A 240 1.37 -4.55 18.12
CA GLU A 240 1.39 -3.95 19.44
C GLU A 240 1.31 -2.42 19.33
N PRO A 241 0.60 -1.75 20.25
CA PRO A 241 0.50 -0.30 20.25
C PRO A 241 1.86 0.36 20.46
N LYS A 242 2.12 1.43 19.71
CA LYS A 242 3.25 2.33 19.94
C LYS A 242 2.75 3.64 20.56
N PRO A 243 3.06 3.93 21.84
CA PRO A 243 2.60 5.16 22.48
C PRO A 243 3.01 6.42 21.70
N VAL A 244 2.10 7.39 21.64
CA VAL A 244 2.29 8.72 21.05
C VAL A 244 1.86 9.75 22.09
N GLU A 245 2.56 10.87 22.18
CA GLU A 245 2.21 11.96 23.09
C GLU A 245 0.92 12.67 22.64
N GLY A 246 0.07 13.06 23.60
CA GLY A 246 -1.15 13.82 23.32
C GLY A 246 -2.32 13.01 22.75
N LEU A 247 -2.29 11.68 22.90
CA LEU A 247 -3.45 10.83 22.63
C LEU A 247 -4.60 11.14 23.60
N HIS A 248 -5.83 11.07 23.10
CA HIS A 248 -7.02 11.14 23.93
C HIS A 248 -7.11 9.92 24.87
N ASP A 249 -7.69 10.09 26.06
CA ASP A 249 -7.81 9.02 27.07
C ASP A 249 -8.58 7.79 26.58
N THR A 250 -9.47 7.98 25.59
CA THR A 250 -10.26 6.91 24.97
C THR A 250 -9.70 6.47 23.61
N ALA A 251 -8.45 6.82 23.28
CA ALA A 251 -7.82 6.39 22.04
C ALA A 251 -7.67 4.87 22.01
N GLN A 252 -7.97 4.26 20.87
CA GLN A 252 -7.92 2.81 20.68
C GLN A 252 -6.93 2.45 19.59
N TRP A 253 -6.18 1.38 19.80
CA TRP A 253 -5.22 0.86 18.83
C TRP A 253 -5.88 -0.18 17.95
N LEU A 254 -5.85 0.04 16.63
CA LEU A 254 -6.17 -1.01 15.67
C LEU A 254 -4.90 -1.57 15.05
N SER A 255 -4.70 -2.86 15.24
CA SER A 255 -3.53 -3.59 14.75
C SER A 255 -3.67 -4.03 13.30
N GLY A 256 -2.51 -4.26 12.68
CA GLY A 256 -2.38 -4.94 11.39
C GLY A 256 -0.94 -5.38 11.16
N ILE A 257 -0.74 -6.46 10.40
CA ILE A 257 0.58 -7.06 10.20
C ILE A 257 1.59 -6.04 9.63
N ALA A 258 1.17 -5.20 8.68
CA ALA A 258 2.06 -4.23 8.04
C ALA A 258 2.04 -2.85 8.73
N ALA A 259 0.93 -2.50 9.38
CA ALA A 259 0.75 -1.23 10.08
C ALA A 259 -0.44 -1.32 11.04
N GLY A 260 -0.30 -0.69 12.20
CA GLY A 260 -1.40 -0.31 13.07
C GLY A 260 -1.53 1.21 13.18
N ALA A 261 -2.58 1.70 13.83
CA ALA A 261 -2.75 3.12 14.12
C ALA A 261 -3.63 3.35 15.35
N TRP A 262 -3.52 4.54 15.94
CA TRP A 262 -4.42 5.02 16.97
C TRP A 262 -5.65 5.68 16.36
N PHE A 263 -6.79 5.47 16.99
CA PHE A 263 -8.09 5.98 16.58
C PHE A 263 -8.72 6.71 17.75
N GLU A 264 -9.21 7.93 17.49
CA GLU A 264 -9.88 8.75 18.49
C GLU A 264 -11.25 9.18 17.99
N LEU A 265 -12.19 9.26 18.94
CA LEU A 265 -13.53 9.77 18.75
C LEU A 265 -13.78 10.92 19.72
N HIS A 266 -14.20 12.06 19.18
CA HIS A 266 -14.50 13.27 19.93
C HIS A 266 -15.92 13.75 19.62
N LYS A 267 -16.59 14.32 20.62
CA LYS A 267 -17.87 15.00 20.41
C LYS A 267 -17.71 16.22 19.50
N ASN A 268 -18.75 16.52 18.72
CA ASN A 268 -18.83 17.71 17.88
C ASN A 268 -20.11 18.54 18.12
N GLY A 269 -20.67 18.49 19.34
CA GLY A 269 -21.87 19.25 19.70
C GLY A 269 -23.19 18.79 19.04
N SER A 270 -23.16 17.78 18.18
CA SER A 270 -24.31 17.13 17.56
C SER A 270 -24.28 15.62 17.80
N ASN A 271 -25.44 14.96 17.79
CA ASN A 271 -25.56 13.51 17.89
C ASN A 271 -25.39 12.80 16.52
N SER A 272 -25.43 13.55 15.42
CA SER A 272 -25.28 13.03 14.06
C SER A 272 -23.91 13.32 13.43
N SER A 273 -23.01 13.95 14.17
CA SER A 273 -21.66 14.24 13.69
C SER A 273 -20.64 14.17 14.82
N TYR A 274 -19.47 13.60 14.53
CA TYR A 274 -18.38 13.44 15.49
C TYR A 274 -17.05 13.75 14.82
N ARG A 275 -16.09 14.19 15.63
CA ARG A 275 -14.73 14.45 15.15
C ARG A 275 -13.90 13.19 15.36
N PHE A 276 -13.35 12.64 14.28
CA PHE A 276 -12.47 11.47 14.34
C PHE A 276 -11.03 11.87 14.07
N ARG A 277 -10.10 11.21 14.76
CA ARG A 277 -8.67 11.28 14.45
C ARG A 277 -8.12 9.88 14.20
N ARG A 278 -7.28 9.73 13.18
CA ARG A 278 -6.42 8.57 12.98
C ARG A 278 -4.98 9.04 13.06
N ILE A 279 -4.19 8.42 13.92
CA ILE A 279 -2.82 8.84 14.22
C ILE A 279 -1.89 7.65 14.01
N SER A 280 -0.87 7.84 13.18
CA SER A 280 0.13 6.81 12.87
C SER A 280 0.98 6.46 14.10
N PRO A 281 1.68 5.31 14.11
CA PRO A 281 2.62 4.94 15.18
C PRO A 281 3.81 5.89 15.33
N TYR A 282 3.93 6.88 14.44
CA TYR A 282 4.99 7.90 14.45
C TYR A 282 4.46 9.28 14.86
N GLY A 283 3.18 9.38 15.24
CA GLY A 283 2.53 10.63 15.63
C GLY A 283 2.04 11.49 14.46
N ASN A 284 2.09 10.99 13.23
CA ASN A 284 1.46 11.67 12.09
C ASN A 284 -0.06 11.61 12.25
N ILE A 285 -0.75 12.73 12.07
CA ILE A 285 -2.21 12.76 12.03
C ILE A 285 -2.61 12.43 10.59
N ASP A 286 -3.00 11.18 10.34
CA ASP A 286 -3.45 10.72 9.02
C ASP A 286 -4.79 11.38 8.66
N VAL A 287 -5.71 11.49 9.61
CA VAL A 287 -6.93 12.29 9.44
C VAL A 287 -7.36 12.93 10.74
N ASP A 288 -7.91 14.13 10.64
CA ASP A 288 -8.60 14.84 11.72
C ASP A 288 -9.76 15.61 11.08
N ALA A 289 -10.96 15.05 11.16
CA ALA A 289 -12.11 15.60 10.44
C ALA A 289 -13.45 15.23 11.11
N ILE A 290 -14.52 15.89 10.65
CA ILE A 290 -15.89 15.58 11.04
C ILE A 290 -16.45 14.47 10.15
N PHE A 291 -17.06 13.48 10.78
CA PHE A 291 -17.76 12.37 10.15
C PHE A 291 -19.20 12.35 10.62
N PHE A 292 -20.07 11.84 9.76
CA PHE A 292 -21.51 11.86 9.94
C PHE A 292 -22.05 10.46 10.08
N ILE A 293 -23.11 10.34 10.86
CA ILE A 293 -23.84 9.10 11.06
C ILE A 293 -25.34 9.37 10.93
N ASP A 294 -26.02 8.50 10.19
CA ASP A 294 -27.48 8.56 10.03
C ASP A 294 -28.22 7.85 11.17
N ASP A 295 -27.55 6.87 11.80
CA ASP A 295 -28.09 6.10 12.93
C ASP A 295 -27.94 6.86 14.25
N ASN A 296 -29.05 7.41 14.73
CA ASN A 296 -29.14 8.16 15.98
C ASN A 296 -29.12 7.28 17.25
N SER A 297 -29.04 5.95 17.13
CA SER A 297 -28.95 5.05 18.29
C SER A 297 -27.54 4.92 18.87
N PHE A 298 -26.53 5.44 18.17
CA PHE A 298 -25.17 5.54 18.69
C PHE A 298 -25.10 6.50 19.89
N ASN A 299 -24.51 6.05 20.99
CA ASN A 299 -24.33 6.84 22.20
C ASN A 299 -22.84 7.00 22.56
N TYR A 300 -22.28 8.19 22.37
CA TYR A 300 -20.89 8.51 22.69
C TYR A 300 -20.49 8.22 24.16
N HIS A 301 -21.45 8.26 25.08
CA HIS A 301 -21.19 8.06 26.51
C HIS A 301 -21.13 6.60 26.94
N GLU A 302 -21.50 5.68 26.06
CA GLU A 302 -21.41 4.24 26.32
C GLU A 302 -20.10 3.69 25.78
N GLU A 303 -19.70 2.52 26.28
CA GLU A 303 -18.53 1.81 25.76
C GLU A 303 -18.68 1.53 24.26
N PHE A 304 -17.58 1.68 23.54
CA PHE A 304 -17.50 1.45 22.12
C PHE A 304 -16.12 0.95 21.75
N GLU A 305 -16.03 0.26 20.61
CA GLU A 305 -14.79 -0.30 20.08
C GLU A 305 -14.63 0.12 18.62
N PHE A 306 -13.49 0.72 18.28
CA PHE A 306 -13.09 0.85 16.89
C PHE A 306 -12.83 -0.55 16.33
N ILE A 307 -13.39 -0.86 15.16
CA ILE A 307 -13.13 -2.13 14.50
C ILE A 307 -12.36 -1.92 13.20
N GLN A 308 -11.66 -2.98 12.77
CA GLN A 308 -10.99 -3.01 11.48
C GLN A 308 -11.98 -2.69 10.34
N TYR A 309 -11.45 -2.28 9.20
CA TYR A 309 -12.21 -1.63 8.12
C TYR A 309 -12.57 -0.18 8.44
N SER A 310 -11.81 0.46 9.34
CA SER A 310 -11.82 1.90 9.57
C SER A 310 -10.62 2.54 8.86
N ASN A 311 -10.82 3.67 8.20
CA ASN A 311 -9.82 4.36 7.38
C ASN A 311 -10.14 5.87 7.27
N CYS A 312 -9.37 6.64 6.49
CA CYS A 312 -9.52 8.10 6.44
C CYS A 312 -10.79 8.59 5.71
N ASN A 313 -11.50 7.71 5.00
CA ASN A 313 -12.77 8.01 4.34
C ASN A 313 -13.99 7.66 5.19
N PHE A 314 -13.88 6.62 6.04
CA PHE A 314 -14.95 6.19 6.93
C PHE A 314 -14.42 5.40 8.12
N PHE A 315 -15.15 5.47 9.23
CA PHE A 315 -14.87 4.69 10.44
C PHE A 315 -16.02 3.74 10.77
N HIS A 316 -15.68 2.60 11.37
CA HIS A 316 -16.64 1.69 11.97
C HIS A 316 -16.41 1.59 13.47
N ILE A 317 -17.49 1.74 14.22
CA ILE A 317 -17.50 1.57 15.66
C ILE A 317 -18.50 0.47 16.00
N LYS A 318 -18.06 -0.51 16.76
CA LYS A 318 -18.93 -1.48 17.41
C LYS A 318 -19.37 -0.94 18.76
N GLN A 319 -20.66 -0.96 19.02
CA GLN A 319 -21.22 -0.66 20.34
C GLN A 319 -22.38 -1.64 20.60
N LYS A 320 -22.25 -2.41 21.70
CA LYS A 320 -23.08 -3.62 21.93
C LYS A 320 -22.96 -4.58 20.74
N GLU A 321 -24.09 -4.99 20.17
CA GLU A 321 -24.16 -5.88 18.99
C GLU A 321 -24.32 -5.11 17.67
N LEU A 322 -24.26 -3.77 17.69
CA LEU A 322 -24.44 -2.93 16.50
C LEU A 322 -23.09 -2.42 15.99
N ILE A 323 -22.99 -2.30 14.67
CA ILE A 323 -21.86 -1.67 13.98
C ILE A 323 -22.35 -0.39 13.34
N PHE A 324 -21.80 0.72 13.80
CA PHE A 324 -22.07 2.06 13.34
C PHE A 324 -21.01 2.48 12.33
N ARG A 325 -21.45 3.00 11.17
CA ARG A 325 -20.57 3.49 10.12
C ARG A 325 -20.66 5.01 10.05
N PHE A 326 -19.51 5.65 10.16
CA PHE A 326 -19.36 7.09 10.10
C PHE A 326 -18.68 7.47 8.79
N GLU A 327 -19.32 8.30 7.98
CA GLU A 327 -18.84 8.69 6.67
C GLU A 327 -18.24 10.09 6.70
N ARG A 328 -17.15 10.29 5.97
CA ARG A 328 -16.60 11.63 5.74
C ARG A 328 -17.35 12.28 4.59
N ASN A 329 -17.84 13.50 4.78
CA ASN A 329 -18.26 14.32 3.66
C ASN A 329 -17.01 14.77 2.90
N MET A 330 -16.73 14.11 1.78
CA MET A 330 -15.72 14.52 0.83
C MET A 330 -16.40 15.53 -0.11
N ILE A 331 -16.13 16.82 0.10
CA ILE A 331 -16.54 17.91 -0.81
C ILE A 331 -15.74 17.80 -2.10
#